data_AF-A0A0B6ZU87-F1
#
_entry.id   AF-A0A0B6ZU87-F1
#
_cell.length_a   1.000
_cell.length_b   1.000
_cell.length_c   1.000
_cell.angle_alpha   90.00
_cell.angle_beta   90.00
_cell.angle_gamma   90.00
#
_symmetry.space_group_name_H-M   'P 1'
#
loop_
_entity.id
_entity.type
_entity.pdbx_description
1 polymer ?
#
loop_
_entity_poly.entity_id
_entity_poly.type
_entity_poly.pdbx_seq_one_letter_code
_entity_poly.pdbx_strand_id
1 'polypeptide(L)'
;QVDVPSLTMTSIKQEKLEAGKTGLENLGNTCYMNSVLQALYMCEQFRRDVLTKTPHGKENLLVKLQHVFAHLSQSNRPTMTPTKFLQASRPPWFLPGHQQDCSEFLKHMLNKLHEDEKSSYHSGIEERPSSEFISSTETIRDTLNK
;
A
#
# COMPACT_ATOMS: atom_id res chain seq x y z
N GLN A 1 -10.72 -20.57 -36.01
CA GLN A 1 -9.55 -20.14 -35.24
C GLN A 1 -9.36 -18.67 -35.57
N VAL A 2 -9.75 -17.77 -34.67
CA VAL A 2 -9.54 -16.32 -34.87
C VAL A 2 -8.09 -16.03 -34.51
N ASP A 3 -7.31 -15.62 -35.51
CA ASP A 3 -5.94 -15.13 -35.31
C ASP A 3 -6.01 -13.88 -34.44
N VAL A 4 -5.62 -14.02 -33.17
CA VAL A 4 -5.40 -12.88 -32.29
C VAL A 4 -4.00 -12.36 -32.61
N PRO A 5 -3.84 -11.13 -33.13
CA PRO A 5 -2.52 -10.60 -33.46
C PRO A 5 -1.65 -10.54 -32.20
N SER A 6 -0.46 -11.14 -32.25
CA SER A 6 0.55 -10.94 -31.22
C SER A 6 1.01 -9.49 -31.27
N LEU A 7 0.64 -8.69 -30.26
CA LEU A 7 1.01 -7.28 -30.18
C LEU A 7 2.53 -7.15 -29.99
N THR A 8 3.20 -6.63 -31.01
CA THR A 8 4.65 -6.36 -30.94
C THR A 8 4.92 -5.16 -30.04
N MET A 9 6.13 -5.10 -29.44
CA MET A 9 6.56 -3.97 -28.59
C MET A 9 6.47 -2.61 -29.29
N THR A 10 6.50 -2.59 -30.62
CA THR A 10 6.34 -1.37 -31.43
C THR A 10 4.88 -0.90 -31.45
N SER A 11 3.91 -1.80 -31.62
CA SER A 11 2.47 -1.46 -31.49
C SER A 11 2.12 -0.93 -30.10
N ILE A 12 2.67 -1.54 -29.05
CA ILE A 12 2.39 -1.15 -27.65
C ILE A 12 2.90 0.27 -27.35
N LYS A 13 4.04 0.68 -27.92
CA LYS A 13 4.54 2.05 -27.80
C LYS A 13 3.63 3.05 -28.53
N GLN A 14 3.05 2.65 -29.66
CA GLN A 14 2.20 3.50 -30.47
C GLN A 14 0.83 3.73 -29.81
N GLU A 15 0.20 2.68 -29.27
CA GLU A 15 -1.03 2.81 -28.46
C GLU A 15 -0.83 3.67 -27.21
N LYS A 16 0.37 3.64 -26.60
CA LYS A 16 0.67 4.48 -25.43
C LYS A 16 0.69 5.97 -25.78
N LEU A 17 1.23 6.33 -26.94
CA LEU A 17 1.23 7.71 -27.43
C LEU A 17 -0.21 8.22 -27.65
N GLU A 18 -1.14 7.33 -27.97
CA GLU A 18 -2.55 7.65 -28.19
C GLU A 18 -3.39 7.63 -26.90
N ALA A 19 -3.15 6.68 -25.98
CA ALA A 19 -3.92 6.52 -24.75
C ALA A 19 -3.38 7.33 -23.56
N GLY A 20 -2.11 7.72 -23.57
CA GLY A 20 -1.45 8.48 -22.50
C GLY A 20 -1.33 7.75 -21.16
N LYS A 21 -1.59 6.44 -21.10
CA LYS A 21 -1.62 5.64 -19.85
C LYS A 21 -0.54 4.55 -19.85
N THR A 22 -0.04 4.21 -18.67
CA THR A 22 0.96 3.15 -18.44
C THR A 22 0.27 1.87 -17.95
N GLY A 23 0.59 0.74 -18.56
CA GLY A 23 0.11 -0.59 -18.17
C GLY A 23 0.91 -1.25 -17.05
N LEU A 24 0.38 -2.36 -16.53
CA LEU A 24 1.06 -3.22 -15.56
C LEU A 24 1.29 -4.60 -16.18
N GLU A 25 2.52 -5.10 -16.11
CA GLU A 25 2.85 -6.44 -16.61
C GLU A 25 2.14 -7.52 -15.80
N ASN A 26 1.65 -8.55 -16.49
CA ASN A 26 1.06 -9.71 -15.83
C ASN A 26 2.16 -10.71 -15.45
N LEU A 27 2.44 -10.84 -14.17
CA LEU A 27 3.53 -11.67 -13.61
C LEU A 27 3.10 -13.12 -13.34
N GLY A 28 2.23 -13.67 -14.19
CA GLY A 28 1.64 -15.01 -14.02
C GLY A 28 0.38 -14.98 -13.17
N ASN A 29 -0.79 -14.94 -13.82
CA ASN A 29 -2.13 -14.90 -13.17
C ASN A 29 -2.32 -13.76 -12.15
N THR A 30 -1.71 -12.60 -12.39
CA THR A 30 -1.77 -11.40 -11.52
C THR A 30 -2.76 -10.34 -11.99
N CYS A 31 -3.62 -10.65 -12.95
CA CYS A 31 -4.62 -9.71 -13.47
C CYS A 31 -5.59 -9.20 -12.38
N TYR A 32 -5.85 -9.99 -11.35
CA TYR A 32 -6.65 -9.58 -10.19
C TYR A 32 -6.04 -8.38 -9.45
N MET A 33 -4.71 -8.35 -9.31
CA MET A 33 -3.99 -7.24 -8.69
C MET A 33 -3.90 -6.04 -9.65
N ASN A 34 -3.56 -6.31 -10.92
CA ASN A 34 -3.37 -5.26 -11.91
C ASN A 34 -4.66 -4.46 -12.14
N SER A 35 -5.81 -5.15 -12.20
CA SER A 35 -7.12 -4.50 -12.35
C SER A 35 -7.48 -3.61 -11.15
N VAL A 36 -7.22 -4.08 -9.92
CA VAL A 36 -7.42 -3.30 -8.69
C VAL A 36 -6.54 -2.05 -8.67
N LEU A 37 -5.25 -2.19 -8.98
CA LEU A 37 -4.31 -1.06 -8.99
C LEU A 37 -4.70 0.01 -10.00
N GLN A 38 -5.10 -0.40 -11.22
CA GLN A 38 -5.56 0.54 -12.25
C GLN A 38 -6.86 1.24 -11.85
N ALA A 39 -7.82 0.50 -11.28
CA ALA A 39 -9.07 1.08 -10.80
C ALA A 39 -8.83 2.13 -9.70
N LEU A 40 -8.02 1.81 -8.69
CA LEU A 40 -7.69 2.73 -7.60
C LEU A 40 -6.87 3.94 -8.06
N TYR A 41 -5.96 3.75 -9.02
CA TYR A 41 -5.20 4.86 -9.60
C TYR A 41 -6.10 5.86 -10.34
N MET A 42 -7.18 5.40 -10.96
CA MET A 42 -8.15 6.27 -11.62
C MET A 42 -9.02 7.06 -10.64
N CYS A 43 -9.09 6.67 -9.37
CA CYS A 43 -9.74 7.45 -8.32
C CYS A 43 -8.85 8.63 -7.90
N GLU A 44 -9.13 9.84 -8.43
CA GLU A 44 -8.25 11.00 -8.27
C GLU A 44 -7.90 11.33 -6.81
N GLN A 45 -8.89 11.35 -5.92
CA GLN A 45 -8.68 11.62 -4.50
C GLN A 45 -7.75 10.58 -3.87
N PHE A 46 -8.05 9.29 -4.06
CA PHE A 46 -7.24 8.20 -3.52
C PHE A 46 -5.81 8.24 -4.06
N ARG A 47 -5.65 8.44 -5.37
CA ARG A 47 -4.33 8.58 -6.00
C ARG A 47 -3.54 9.73 -5.39
N ARG A 48 -4.17 10.91 -5.24
CA ARG A 48 -3.53 12.08 -4.64
C ARG A 48 -3.10 11.77 -3.21
N ASP A 49 -4.00 11.24 -2.39
CA ASP A 49 -3.74 10.93 -1.00
C ASP A 49 -2.58 9.94 -0.84
N VAL A 50 -2.57 8.86 -1.64
CA VAL A 50 -1.45 7.91 -1.69
C VAL A 50 -0.15 8.61 -2.04
N LEU A 51 -0.13 9.44 -3.09
CA LEU A 51 1.11 10.10 -3.55
C LEU A 51 1.64 11.17 -2.60
N THR A 52 0.77 11.83 -1.83
CA THR A 52 1.16 12.91 -0.90
C THR A 52 1.38 12.46 0.53
N LYS A 53 0.90 11.28 0.92
CA LYS A 53 1.03 10.77 2.28
C LYS A 53 2.50 10.49 2.62
N THR A 54 2.98 11.05 3.73
CA THR A 54 4.30 10.73 4.25
C THR A 54 4.31 9.30 4.79
N PRO A 55 5.15 8.39 4.27
CA PRO A 55 5.24 7.04 4.78
C PRO A 55 6.03 6.99 6.10
N HIS A 56 5.58 6.14 7.01
CA HIS A 56 6.31 5.83 8.23
C HIS A 56 7.13 4.55 8.03
N GLY A 57 8.44 4.71 7.86
CA GLY A 57 9.35 3.61 7.55
C GLY A 57 9.47 3.32 6.05
N LYS A 58 10.63 2.81 5.63
CA LYS A 58 10.99 2.65 4.21
C LYS A 58 10.41 1.38 3.57
N GLU A 59 9.95 0.42 4.37
CA GLU A 59 9.57 -0.91 3.90
C GLU A 59 8.06 -1.23 3.97
N ASN A 60 7.22 -0.27 4.34
CA ASN A 60 5.77 -0.48 4.41
C ASN A 60 5.11 -0.62 3.01
N LEU A 61 3.86 -1.08 3.00
CA LEU A 61 3.11 -1.29 1.75
C LEU A 61 2.82 0.02 1.01
N LEU A 62 2.60 1.12 1.75
CA LEU A 62 2.32 2.44 1.17
C LEU A 62 3.47 2.92 0.26
N VAL A 63 4.73 2.80 0.67
CA VAL A 63 5.89 3.16 -0.17
C VAL A 63 5.89 2.40 -1.50
N LYS A 64 5.56 1.11 -1.44
CA LYS A 64 5.53 0.25 -2.62
C LYS A 64 4.36 0.62 -3.55
N LEU A 65 3.21 1.00 -2.98
CA LEU A 65 2.07 1.53 -3.73
C LEU A 65 2.39 2.88 -4.38
N GLN A 66 3.05 3.79 -3.64
CA GLN A 66 3.51 5.08 -4.13
C GLN A 66 4.43 4.93 -5.34
N HIS A 67 5.36 3.97 -5.32
CA HIS A 67 6.21 3.68 -6.48
C HIS A 67 5.40 3.24 -7.70
N VAL A 68 4.37 2.40 -7.52
CA VAL A 68 3.49 2.02 -8.63
C VAL A 68 2.76 3.25 -9.17
N PHE A 69 2.13 4.05 -8.31
CA PHE A 69 1.34 5.21 -8.74
C PHE A 69 2.19 6.33 -9.36
N ALA A 70 3.39 6.57 -8.83
CA ALA A 70 4.33 7.54 -9.39
C ALA A 70 4.75 7.11 -10.81
N HIS A 71 4.99 5.82 -11.01
CA HIS A 71 5.36 5.30 -12.32
C HIS A 71 4.18 5.33 -13.30
N LEU A 72 2.96 4.99 -12.86
CA LEU A 72 1.75 5.16 -13.67
C LEU A 72 1.52 6.63 -14.10
N SER A 73 1.96 7.58 -13.28
CA SER A 73 1.81 9.03 -13.54
C SER A 73 2.87 9.61 -14.48
N GLN A 74 4.14 9.19 -14.33
CA GLN A 74 5.29 9.92 -14.89
C GLN A 74 6.11 9.12 -15.91
N SER A 75 5.87 7.81 -16.02
CA SER A 75 6.69 6.96 -16.88
C SER A 75 6.44 7.21 -18.36
N ASN A 76 7.51 7.25 -19.14
CA ASN A 76 7.48 7.16 -20.60
C ASN A 76 7.45 5.70 -21.11
N ARG A 77 7.61 4.70 -20.23
CA ARG A 77 7.47 3.28 -20.60
C ARG A 77 6.00 2.89 -20.77
N PRO A 78 5.66 1.99 -21.71
CA PRO A 78 4.27 1.56 -21.89
C PRO A 78 3.77 0.68 -20.75
N THR A 79 4.66 -0.03 -20.07
CA THR A 79 4.34 -0.95 -18.97
C THR A 79 5.36 -0.83 -17.84
N MET A 80 4.99 -1.35 -16.68
CA MET A 80 5.91 -1.60 -15.56
C MET A 80 5.69 -2.94 -14.90
N THR A 81 6.72 -3.42 -14.22
CA THR A 81 6.73 -4.69 -13.49
C THR A 81 6.53 -4.43 -11.98
N PRO A 82 5.37 -4.70 -11.38
CA PRO A 82 5.09 -4.39 -9.96
C PRO A 82 5.57 -5.47 -8.97
N THR A 83 6.72 -6.12 -9.20
CA THR A 83 7.17 -7.28 -8.40
C THR A 83 7.28 -7.01 -6.90
N LYS A 84 7.88 -5.88 -6.52
CA LYS A 84 8.04 -5.50 -5.09
C LYS A 84 6.68 -5.29 -4.41
N PHE A 85 5.73 -4.69 -5.14
CA PHE A 85 4.38 -4.48 -4.63
C PHE A 85 3.63 -5.80 -4.51
N LEU A 86 3.71 -6.68 -5.51
CA LEU A 86 3.10 -8.02 -5.46
C LEU A 86 3.59 -8.81 -4.24
N GLN A 87 4.91 -8.84 -4.01
CA GLN A 87 5.50 -9.55 -2.87
C GLN A 87 5.00 -9.01 -1.52
N ALA A 88 4.82 -7.70 -1.39
CA ALA A 88 4.39 -7.08 -0.16
C ALA A 88 2.86 -7.09 0.05
N SER A 89 2.07 -7.07 -1.01
CA SER A 89 0.59 -6.96 -0.93
C SER A 89 -0.14 -8.29 -0.94
N ARG A 90 0.52 -9.38 -1.39
CA ARG A 90 -0.11 -10.69 -1.56
C ARG A 90 -0.61 -11.24 -0.20
N PRO A 91 -1.90 -11.60 -0.09
CA PRO A 91 -2.42 -12.32 1.07
C PRO A 91 -1.63 -13.61 1.34
N PRO A 92 -1.38 -13.99 2.61
CA PRO A 92 -0.62 -15.21 2.92
C PRO A 92 -1.21 -16.49 2.32
N TRP A 93 -2.54 -16.55 2.15
CA TRP A 93 -3.25 -17.71 1.60
C TRP A 93 -3.38 -17.70 0.06
N PHE A 94 -2.89 -16.65 -0.62
CA PHE A 94 -2.86 -16.62 -2.08
C PHE A 94 -1.63 -17.34 -2.59
N LEU A 95 -1.82 -18.46 -3.30
CA LEU A 95 -0.71 -19.20 -3.90
C LEU A 95 -0.11 -18.42 -5.10
N PRO A 96 1.23 -18.34 -5.23
CA PRO A 96 1.86 -17.73 -6.40
C PRO A 96 1.43 -18.42 -7.69
N GLY A 97 1.27 -17.66 -8.76
CA GLY A 97 0.91 -18.18 -10.09
C GLY A 97 -0.51 -18.71 -10.23
N HIS A 98 -1.34 -18.66 -9.19
CA HIS A 98 -2.76 -19.04 -9.26
C HIS A 98 -3.63 -17.81 -9.54
N GLN A 99 -4.74 -18.00 -10.25
CA GLN A 99 -5.78 -16.98 -10.35
C GLN A 99 -6.41 -16.75 -8.97
N GLN A 100 -6.82 -15.51 -8.71
CA GLN A 100 -7.36 -15.10 -7.42
C GLN A 100 -8.53 -14.14 -7.61
N ASP A 101 -9.33 -13.97 -6.56
CA ASP A 101 -10.42 -13.00 -6.52
C ASP A 101 -9.87 -11.58 -6.30
N CYS A 102 -10.26 -10.63 -7.17
CA CYS A 102 -9.79 -9.25 -7.11
C CYS A 102 -10.40 -8.46 -5.95
N SER A 103 -11.63 -8.77 -5.54
CA SER A 103 -12.30 -8.13 -4.41
C SER A 103 -11.69 -8.58 -3.09
N GLU A 104 -11.32 -9.86 -2.99
CA GLU A 104 -10.61 -10.41 -1.83
C GLU A 104 -9.21 -9.77 -1.71
N PHE A 105 -8.49 -9.67 -2.82
CA PHE A 105 -7.21 -8.95 -2.86
C PHE A 105 -7.36 -7.49 -2.40
N LEU A 106 -8.32 -6.76 -2.96
CA LEU A 106 -8.58 -5.36 -2.62
C LEU A 106 -8.85 -5.20 -1.12
N LYS A 107 -9.73 -6.04 -0.55
CA LYS A 107 -10.05 -6.01 0.87
C LYS A 107 -8.81 -6.25 1.73
N HIS A 108 -8.01 -7.26 1.40
CA HIS A 108 -6.77 -7.53 2.14
C HIS A 108 -5.78 -6.37 2.06
N MET A 109 -5.55 -5.83 0.86
CA MET A 109 -4.62 -4.73 0.63
C MET A 109 -5.02 -3.47 1.40
N LEU A 110 -6.31 -3.09 1.37
CA LEU A 110 -6.80 -1.92 2.12
C LEU A 110 -6.67 -2.11 3.63
N ASN A 111 -6.99 -3.30 4.14
CA ASN A 111 -6.77 -3.62 5.56
C ASN A 111 -5.28 -3.51 5.92
N LYS A 112 -4.39 -4.02 5.08
CA LYS A 112 -2.95 -3.94 5.31
C LYS A 112 -2.43 -2.50 5.32
N LEU A 113 -2.88 -1.66 4.39
CA LEU A 113 -2.55 -0.23 4.37
C LEU A 113 -3.01 0.46 5.66
N HIS A 114 -4.23 0.14 6.13
CA HIS A 114 -4.79 0.68 7.37
C HIS A 114 -4.01 0.27 8.62
N GLU A 115 -3.60 -1.00 8.71
CA GLU A 115 -2.80 -1.47 9.84
C GLU A 115 -1.38 -0.89 9.83
N ASP A 116 -0.74 -0.78 8.65
CA ASP A 116 0.57 -0.10 8.51
C ASP A 116 0.50 1.36 9.00
N GLU A 117 -0.62 2.06 8.72
CA GLU A 117 -0.86 3.42 9.21
C GLU A 117 -1.05 3.46 10.74
N LYS A 118 -1.84 2.54 11.32
CA LYS A 118 -2.03 2.46 12.78
C LYS A 118 -0.76 2.16 13.56
N SER A 119 0.04 1.20 13.10
CA SER A 119 1.28 0.80 13.79
C SER A 119 2.25 1.98 13.91
N SER A 120 2.16 2.95 13.02
CA SER A 120 2.95 4.18 13.06
C SER A 120 2.63 5.09 14.24
N TYR A 121 1.41 5.04 14.77
CA TYR A 121 1.00 5.81 15.95
C TYR A 121 1.36 5.13 17.26
N HIS A 122 1.39 3.80 17.32
CA HIS A 122 1.73 3.05 18.54
C HIS A 122 3.23 3.08 18.87
N SER A 123 4.10 3.09 17.86
CA SER A 123 5.56 3.20 18.07
C SER A 123 6.01 4.58 18.60
N GLY A 124 5.11 5.57 18.67
CA GLY A 124 5.38 6.92 19.19
C GLY A 124 5.02 7.13 20.66
N ILE A 125 4.47 6.11 21.34
CA ILE A 125 4.16 6.14 22.77
C ILE A 125 4.99 5.03 23.43
N GLU A 126 6.24 5.34 23.81
CA GLU A 126 6.83 4.64 24.95
C GLU A 126 5.98 4.99 26.17
N GLU A 127 5.30 4.00 26.74
CA GLU A 127 4.69 4.13 28.05
C GLU A 127 5.78 4.53 29.05
N ARG A 128 5.76 5.78 29.51
CA ARG A 128 6.42 6.12 30.76
C ARG A 128 5.82 5.21 31.84
N PRO A 129 6.60 4.42 32.59
CA PRO A 129 6.06 3.61 33.65
C PRO A 129 5.33 4.54 34.64
N SER A 130 4.07 4.23 34.89
CA SER A 130 3.23 4.89 35.88
C SER A 130 3.68 4.47 37.28
N SER A 131 4.85 4.92 37.72
CA SER A 131 5.33 4.70 39.09
C SER A 131 6.00 5.96 39.63
N GLU A 132 5.27 7.07 39.66
CA GLU A 132 5.57 8.19 40.55
C GLU A 132 4.30 9.03 40.77
N PHE A 133 3.27 8.39 41.32
CA PHE A 133 2.23 9.11 42.05
C PHE A 133 2.72 9.22 43.51
N ILE A 134 3.54 10.24 43.78
CA ILE A 134 3.77 10.67 45.16
C ILE A 134 2.44 11.27 45.63
N SER A 135 1.67 10.49 46.38
CA SER A 135 0.42 10.93 47.00
C SER A 135 0.74 12.04 48.00
N SER A 136 0.41 13.29 47.64
CA SER A 136 0.57 14.47 48.51
C SER A 136 -0.42 14.51 49.69
N THR A 137 -0.72 13.37 50.31
CA THR A 137 -1.64 13.29 51.46
C THR A 137 -1.00 12.78 52.75
N GLU A 138 0.31 12.50 52.75
CA GLU A 138 1.05 12.04 53.93
C GLU A 138 1.87 13.17 54.60
N THR A 139 1.23 14.31 54.89
CA THR A 139 1.87 15.39 55.69
C THR A 139 0.95 15.99 56.76
N ILE A 140 -0.27 15.48 56.95
CA ILE A 140 -1.21 16.04 57.96
C ILE A 140 -1.45 15.09 59.15
N ARG A 141 -1.00 13.83 59.10
CA ARG A 141 -1.26 12.87 60.19
C ARG A 141 -0.23 12.92 61.34
N ASP A 142 0.94 13.51 61.14
CA ASP A 142 2.01 13.55 62.16
C ASP A 142 2.01 14.80 63.06
N THR A 143 0.97 15.65 63.02
CA THR A 143 0.85 16.82 63.92
C THR A 143 -0.31 16.73 64.91
N LEU A 144 -0.98 15.57 65.03
CA LEU A 144 -2.11 15.39 65.94
C LEU A 144 -2.03 14.16 66.85
N ASN A 145 -0.84 13.55 67.04
CA ASN A 145 -0.72 12.44 67.98
C ASN A 145 0.61 12.31 68.76
N LYS A 146 1.32 13.42 69.02
CA LYS A 146 2.14 13.71 70.23
C LYS A 146 3.01 14.94 70.04
#